data_AF-A0A5B7HSL8-F1
#
_entry.id   AF-A0A5B7HSL8-F1
#
_cell.length_a   1.000
_cell.length_b   1.000
_cell.length_c   1.000
_cell.angle_alpha   90.00
_cell.angle_beta   90.00
_cell.angle_gamma   90.00
#
_symmetry.space_group_name_H-M   'P 1'
#
loop_
_entity.id
_entity.type
_entity.pdbx_description
1 polymer ?
#
loop_
_entity_poly.entity_id
_entity_poly.type
_entity_poly.pdbx_seq_one_letter_code
_entity_poly.pdbx_strand_id
1 'polypeptide(L)'
;MYSESIQLVDPTAEDEEQGGGEVTLVLLEDGSLCTIHKPGGHSIASNFLDKFIDLARKRVTLVNSAIHKAVAERKTLQDTFNI
;
A
#
# COMPACT_ATOMS: atom_id res chain seq x y z
N MET A 1 4.69 21.30 -7.74
CA MET A 1 5.04 20.13 -8.57
C MET A 1 6.29 19.46 -7.99
N TYR A 2 6.17 18.18 -7.62
CA TYR A 2 7.27 17.38 -7.10
C TYR A 2 8.30 17.05 -8.20
N SER A 3 9.58 16.90 -7.83
CA SER A 3 10.61 16.45 -8.76
C SER A 3 10.51 14.95 -9.01
N GLU A 4 10.92 14.50 -10.20
CA GLU A 4 10.92 13.07 -10.58
C GLU A 4 11.74 12.16 -9.65
N SER A 5 12.65 12.77 -8.87
CA SER A 5 13.48 12.09 -7.89
C SER A 5 12.79 11.80 -6.55
N ILE A 6 11.61 12.37 -6.29
CA ILE A 6 10.88 12.18 -5.03
C ILE A 6 9.73 11.19 -5.27
N GLN A 7 9.68 10.14 -4.43
CA GLN A 7 8.59 9.17 -4.43
C GLN A 7 7.91 9.18 -3.08
N LEU A 8 6.60 9.42 -3.09
CA LEU A 8 5.75 9.41 -1.90
C LEU A 8 5.02 8.08 -1.80
N VAL A 9 4.74 7.64 -0.58
CA VAL A 9 3.97 6.44 -0.31
C VAL A 9 2.80 6.81 0.56
N ASP A 10 1.58 6.47 0.11
CA ASP A 10 0.33 6.97 0.71
C ASP A 10 0.19 8.50 0.58
N PRO A 11 0.27 9.04 -0.65
CA PRO A 11 0.14 10.48 -0.87
C PRO A 11 -1.24 10.98 -0.40
N THR A 12 -1.31 12.20 0.09
CA THR A 12 -2.61 12.88 0.29
C THR A 12 -3.19 13.34 -1.05
N ALA A 13 -4.44 13.79 -1.05
CA ALA A 13 -5.05 14.37 -2.25
C ALA A 13 -4.25 15.56 -2.80
N GLU A 14 -3.69 16.41 -1.92
CA GLU A 14 -2.81 17.50 -2.35
C GLU A 14 -1.50 16.98 -2.96
N ASP A 15 -0.96 15.88 -2.43
CA ASP A 15 0.26 15.27 -2.97
C ASP A 15 0.03 14.67 -4.36
N GLU A 16 -1.13 14.02 -4.55
CA GLU A 16 -1.55 13.42 -5.82
C GLU A 16 -1.73 14.50 -6.89
N GLU A 17 -2.35 15.64 -6.56
CA GLU A 17 -2.53 16.77 -7.48
C GLU A 17 -1.19 17.38 -7.93
N GLN A 18 -0.19 17.40 -7.03
CA GLN A 18 1.13 17.94 -7.31
C GLN A 18 2.10 16.92 -7.94
N GLY A 19 1.69 15.65 -8.02
CA GLY A 19 2.47 14.52 -8.51
C GLY A 19 2.46 14.38 -10.04
N GLY A 20 3.53 13.79 -10.57
CA GLY A 20 3.67 13.51 -12.02
C GLY A 20 3.07 12.18 -12.48
N GLY A 21 2.40 11.46 -11.57
CA GLY A 21 1.76 10.18 -11.79
C GLY A 21 1.86 9.25 -10.58
N GLU A 22 0.97 8.27 -10.54
CA GLU A 22 0.84 7.32 -9.43
C GLU A 22 1.26 5.91 -9.84
N VAL A 23 1.59 5.05 -8.88
CA VAL A 23 1.75 3.60 -9.08
C VAL A 23 1.11 2.87 -7.92
N THR A 24 0.29 1.86 -8.23
CA THR A 24 -0.36 1.01 -7.23
C THR A 24 0.18 -0.41 -7.35
N LEU A 25 0.58 -0.98 -6.22
CA LEU A 25 1.02 -2.37 -6.12
C LEU A 25 0.03 -3.14 -5.25
N VAL A 26 -0.42 -4.28 -5.76
CA VAL A 26 -1.24 -5.22 -4.99
C VAL A 26 -0.40 -6.45 -4.72
N LEU A 27 -0.27 -6.80 -3.44
CA LEU A 27 0.42 -7.99 -3.00
C LEU A 27 -0.55 -8.88 -2.24
N LEU A 28 -0.36 -10.19 -2.36
CA LEU A 28 -1.08 -11.18 -1.54
C LEU A 28 -0.49 -11.23 -0.12
N GLU A 29 -1.18 -11.91 0.79
CA GLU A 29 -0.78 -12.04 2.18
C GLU A 29 0.61 -12.66 2.38
N ASP A 30 1.00 -13.60 1.50
CA ASP A 30 2.33 -14.21 1.48
C ASP A 30 3.44 -13.28 0.95
N GLY A 31 3.10 -12.03 0.60
CA GLY A 31 4.00 -11.04 0.05
C GLY A 31 4.31 -11.22 -1.43
N SER A 32 3.64 -12.15 -2.13
CA SER A 32 3.76 -12.29 -3.58
C SER A 32 3.06 -11.12 -4.28
N LEU A 33 3.64 -10.67 -5.40
CA LEU A 33 3.08 -9.61 -6.22
C LEU A 33 1.89 -10.14 -7.02
N CYS A 34 0.72 -9.54 -6.84
CA CYS A 34 -0.50 -9.88 -7.57
C CYS A 34 -0.64 -9.03 -8.83
N THR A 35 -0.62 -7.70 -8.70
CA THR A 35 -0.72 -6.80 -9.85
C THR A 35 -0.01 -5.47 -9.61
N ILE A 36 0.38 -4.82 -10.71
CA ILE A 36 0.93 -3.47 -10.75
C ILE A 36 -0.01 -2.65 -11.64
N HIS A 37 -0.53 -1.55 -11.11
CA HIS A 37 -1.29 -0.58 -11.87
C HIS A 37 -0.50 0.72 -11.99
N LYS A 38 -0.18 1.12 -13.22
CA LYS A 38 0.50 2.38 -13.52
C LYS A 38 -0.31 3.14 -14.59
N PRO A 39 -1.28 3.98 -14.20
CA PRO A 39 -2.11 4.71 -15.15
C PRO A 39 -1.33 5.91 -15.70
N GLY A 40 -0.87 5.81 -16.95
CA GLY A 40 -0.19 6.91 -17.67
C GLY A 40 1.03 7.50 -16.93
N GLY A 41 1.50 8.66 -17.39
CA GLY A 41 2.60 9.41 -16.77
C GLY A 41 4.02 8.96 -17.17
N HIS A 42 5.00 9.31 -16.35
CA HIS A 42 6.43 9.10 -16.61
C HIS A 42 6.85 7.63 -16.46
N SER A 43 7.84 7.22 -17.27
CA SER A 43 8.43 5.88 -17.19
C SER A 43 9.10 5.68 -15.83
N ILE A 44 8.78 4.58 -15.16
CA ILE A 44 9.45 4.17 -13.92
C ILE A 44 10.65 3.29 -14.29
N ALA A 45 11.84 3.66 -13.84
CA ALA A 45 13.01 2.78 -14.02
C ALA A 45 12.89 1.53 -13.12
N SER A 46 13.36 0.39 -13.62
CA SER A 46 13.19 -0.92 -12.96
C SER A 46 13.72 -0.95 -11.53
N ASN A 47 14.81 -0.25 -11.25
CA ASN A 47 15.41 -0.13 -9.93
C ASN A 47 14.50 0.53 -8.89
N PHE A 48 13.55 1.39 -9.30
CA PHE A 48 12.54 1.96 -8.41
C PHE A 48 11.40 0.98 -8.17
N LEU A 49 11.01 0.21 -9.18
CA LEU A 49 9.95 -0.77 -9.05
C LEU A 49 10.30 -1.85 -8.01
N ASP A 50 11.52 -2.37 -8.04
CA ASP A 50 12.00 -3.34 -7.04
C ASP A 50 11.91 -2.77 -5.62
N LYS A 51 12.33 -1.50 -5.43
CA LYS A 51 12.22 -0.80 -4.14
C LYS A 51 10.78 -0.64 -3.70
N PHE A 52 9.86 -0.32 -4.62
CA PHE A 52 8.45 -0.19 -4.28
C PHE A 52 7.85 -1.53 -3.85
N ILE A 53 8.23 -2.63 -4.51
CA ILE A 53 7.81 -3.99 -4.13
C ILE A 53 8.33 -4.33 -2.72
N ASP A 54 9.59 -4.05 -2.42
CA ASP A 54 10.16 -4.29 -1.09
C ASP A 54 9.47 -3.47 0.01
N LEU A 55 9.11 -2.21 -0.29
CA LEU A 55 8.33 -1.38 0.63
C LEU A 55 6.91 -1.92 0.81
N ALA A 56 6.26 -2.35 -0.27
CA ALA A 56 4.92 -2.91 -0.24
C ALA A 56 4.88 -4.21 0.59
N ARG A 57 5.87 -5.11 0.46
CA ARG A 57 5.98 -6.34 1.28
C ARG A 57 6.00 -6.04 2.78
N LYS A 58 6.75 -5.01 3.19
CA LYS A 58 6.77 -4.57 4.59
C LYS A 58 5.39 -4.07 5.04
N ARG A 59 4.70 -3.31 4.19
CA ARG A 59 3.35 -2.79 4.50
C ARG A 59 2.29 -3.88 4.59
N VAL A 60 2.32 -4.89 3.72
CA VAL A 60 1.38 -6.04 3.76
C VAL A 60 1.37 -6.67 5.15
N THR A 61 2.55 -6.92 5.72
CA THR A 61 2.68 -7.54 7.06
C THR A 61 2.02 -6.68 8.14
N LEU A 62 2.25 -5.36 8.10
CA LEU A 62 1.69 -4.42 9.08
C LEU A 62 0.17 -4.29 8.94
N VAL A 63 -0.34 -4.15 7.72
CA VAL A 63 -1.77 -4.02 7.43
C VAL A 63 -2.52 -5.29 7.83
N ASN A 64 -2.01 -6.47 7.47
CA ASN A 64 -2.65 -7.74 7.83
C ASN A 64 -2.64 -7.97 9.34
N SER A 65 -1.55 -7.62 10.04
CA SER A 65 -1.51 -7.66 11.51
C SER A 65 -2.56 -6.75 12.14
N ALA A 66 -2.72 -5.52 11.64
CA ALA A 66 -3.74 -4.60 12.12
C ALA A 66 -5.16 -5.11 11.85
N ILE A 67 -5.43 -5.68 10.67
CA ILE A 67 -6.71 -6.30 10.32
C ILE A 67 -7.00 -7.48 11.24
N HIS A 68 -6.05 -8.41 11.41
CA HIS A 68 -6.23 -9.57 12.29
C HIS A 68 -6.51 -9.15 13.73
N LYS A 69 -5.80 -8.15 14.24
CA LYS A 69 -6.05 -7.59 15.57
C LYS A 69 -7.45 -7.00 15.69
N ALA A 70 -7.85 -6.14 14.75
CA ALA A 70 -9.18 -5.52 14.74
C ALA A 70 -10.32 -6.57 14.66
N VAL A 71 -10.13 -7.61 13.84
CA VAL A 71 -11.10 -8.72 13.71
C VAL A 71 -11.17 -9.52 15.01
N ALA A 72 -10.03 -9.81 15.65
CA ALA A 72 -9.99 -10.53 16.91
C ALA A 72 -10.68 -9.73 18.03
N GLU A 73 -10.36 -8.44 18.17
CA GLU A 73 -10.99 -7.55 19.15
C GLU A 73 -12.51 -7.48 18.94
N ARG A 74 -12.96 -7.34 17.69
CA ARG A 74 -14.39 -7.34 17.36
C ARG A 74 -15.08 -8.64 17.78
N LYS A 75 -14.48 -9.80 17.52
CA LYS A 75 -15.04 -11.11 17.93
C LYS A 75 -15.16 -11.20 19.44
N THR A 76 -14.11 -10.82 20.18
CA THR A 76 -14.15 -10.86 21.66
C THR A 76 -15.26 -9.98 22.23
N LEU A 77 -15.53 -8.82 21.62
CA LEU A 77 -16.64 -7.97 22.02
C LEU A 77 -17.99 -8.62 21.73
N GLN A 78 -18.17 -9.20 20.54
CA GLN A 78 -19.41 -9.92 20.20
C GLN A 78 -19.68 -11.07 21.18
N ASP A 79 -18.66 -11.88 21.48
CA ASP A 79 -18.77 -13.00 22.42
C ASP A 79 -19.05 -12.53 23.87
N THR A 80 -18.49 -11.38 24.28
CA THR A 80 -18.70 -10.81 25.62
C THR A 80 -20.11 -10.23 25.79
N PHE A 81 -20.69 -9.66 24.74
CA PHE A 81 -21.99 -8.99 24.79
C PHE A 81 -23.17 -9.84 24.30
N ASN A 82 -22.92 -11.07 23.83
CA ASN A 82 -23.92 -12.09 23.45
C ASN A 82 -25.16 -11.51 22.73
N ILE A 83 -24.91 -10.75 21.66
CA ILE A 83 -25.89 -10.42 20.62
C ILE A 83 -25.77 -11.47 19.51
#